data_AF-A0A4Q4DH17-F1
#
_entry.id   AF-A0A4Q4DH17-F1
#
_cell.length_a   1.000
_cell.length_b   1.000
_cell.length_c   1.000
_cell.angle_alpha   90.00
_cell.angle_beta   90.00
_cell.angle_gamma   90.00
#
_symmetry.space_group_name_H-M   'P 1'
#
loop_
_entity.id
_entity.type
_entity.pdbx_description
1 polymer ?
#
loop_
_entity_poly.entity_id
_entity_poly.type
_entity_poly.pdbx_seq_one_letter_code
_entity_poly.pdbx_strand_id
1 'polypeptide(L)'
;MAFEQGWAPAQGGTAASMQLNRVPDADRPAAPLPGLGAPNLASTPAQKRAAANTIETELQPNTKKAGDWADTSMTSAVSAFSGWATATGLKTVQTTWESQVKTLVGRLNTEKGALRSTVTILTQTDVDRRGTISGIPSNFEKY
;
A
#
# COMPACT_ATOMS: atom_id res chain seq x y z
N MET A 1 27.78 -10.84 -45.98
CA MET A 1 27.82 -9.53 -46.70
C MET A 1 26.52 -9.48 -47.50
N ALA A 2 25.66 -8.47 -47.48
CA ALA A 2 25.86 -7.04 -47.27
C ALA A 2 24.63 -6.38 -46.61
N PHE A 3 24.92 -5.41 -45.74
CA PHE A 3 24.07 -4.32 -45.30
C PHE A 3 24.09 -3.24 -46.42
N GLU A 4 23.13 -2.31 -46.48
CA GLU A 4 23.01 -1.16 -47.41
C GLU A 4 22.12 -1.37 -48.66
N GLN A 5 20.78 -1.23 -48.55
CA GLN A 5 19.89 -0.78 -49.66
C GLN A 5 18.54 -0.25 -49.13
N GLY A 6 18.50 0.96 -48.54
CA GLY A 6 17.19 1.51 -48.16
C GLY A 6 17.15 2.88 -47.53
N TRP A 7 17.79 3.89 -48.12
CA TRP A 7 17.53 5.30 -47.74
C TRP A 7 17.09 6.10 -48.96
N ALA A 8 15.78 6.22 -49.14
CA ALA A 8 15.18 7.32 -49.87
C ALA A 8 14.17 8.02 -48.94
N PRO A 9 14.19 9.35 -48.83
CA PRO A 9 13.29 10.09 -47.94
C PRO A 9 11.93 10.29 -48.62
N ALA A 10 10.86 9.76 -48.03
CA ALA A 10 9.51 10.20 -48.33
C ALA A 10 9.14 11.35 -47.40
N GLN A 11 9.19 12.57 -47.94
CA GLN A 11 8.55 13.73 -47.35
C GLN A 11 7.03 13.63 -47.54
N GLY A 12 6.28 13.98 -46.49
CA GLY A 12 4.91 14.46 -46.62
C GLY A 12 3.86 13.57 -45.96
N GLY A 13 3.28 14.07 -44.86
CA GLY A 13 2.06 13.53 -44.29
C GLY A 13 1.98 13.70 -42.79
N THR A 14 1.53 14.89 -42.36
CA THR A 14 0.86 15.20 -41.07
C THR A 14 1.03 14.18 -39.95
N ALA A 15 1.67 14.63 -38.86
CA ALA A 15 1.72 13.96 -37.57
C ALA A 15 0.30 13.63 -37.06
N ALA A 16 -0.20 12.46 -37.41
CA ALA A 16 -1.34 11.84 -36.77
C ALA A 16 -0.79 11.18 -35.50
N SER A 17 -0.92 11.88 -34.38
CA SER A 17 -0.78 11.29 -33.05
C SER A 17 -1.81 10.16 -32.91
N MET A 18 -1.39 8.93 -33.23
CA MET A 18 -2.20 7.73 -33.07
C MET A 18 -2.41 7.47 -31.57
N GLN A 19 -3.52 7.97 -31.03
CA GLN A 19 -3.97 7.56 -29.70
C GLN A 19 -4.57 6.15 -29.78
N LEU A 20 -3.83 5.21 -29.20
CA LEU A 20 -4.00 3.75 -29.27
C LEU A 20 -5.30 3.17 -28.66
N ASN A 21 -6.33 3.98 -28.37
CA ASN A 21 -7.54 3.54 -27.66
C ASN A 21 -8.88 4.06 -28.20
N ARG A 22 -8.98 4.53 -29.45
CA ARG A 22 -10.31 4.89 -30.02
C ARG A 22 -10.87 3.80 -30.94
N VAL A 23 -11.94 3.17 -30.49
CA VAL A 23 -12.89 2.43 -31.34
C VAL A 23 -13.87 3.45 -31.93
N PRO A 24 -14.23 3.38 -33.23
CA PRO A 24 -15.16 4.33 -33.86
C PRO A 24 -16.52 4.39 -33.16
N ASP A 25 -17.07 5.59 -33.01
CA ASP A 25 -18.30 5.86 -32.25
C ASP A 25 -19.57 5.20 -32.84
N ALA A 26 -19.49 4.68 -34.07
CA ALA A 26 -20.63 4.10 -34.78
C ALA A 26 -21.03 2.68 -34.31
N ASP A 27 -20.13 1.94 -33.64
CA ASP A 27 -20.33 0.52 -33.31
C ASP A 27 -20.34 0.23 -31.80
N ARG A 28 -20.60 1.23 -30.94
CA ARG A 28 -20.65 1.00 -29.49
C ARG A 28 -22.06 0.56 -29.05
N PRO A 29 -22.29 -0.72 -28.65
CA PRO A 29 -23.50 -1.07 -27.90
C PRO A 29 -23.45 -0.36 -26.54
N ALA A 30 -24.58 0.20 -26.09
CA ALA A 30 -24.70 0.87 -24.80
C ALA A 30 -24.50 -0.13 -23.66
N ALA A 31 -23.23 -0.35 -23.29
CA ALA A 31 -22.86 -1.09 -22.10
C ALA A 31 -23.19 -0.22 -20.87
N PRO A 32 -23.76 -0.80 -19.79
CA PRO A 32 -23.86 -0.10 -18.52
C PRO A 32 -22.44 0.32 -18.12
N LEU A 33 -22.24 1.61 -17.84
CA LEU A 33 -20.96 2.15 -17.39
C LEU A 33 -20.51 1.38 -16.14
N PRO A 34 -19.42 0.58 -16.19
CA PRO A 34 -18.81 0.02 -15.00
C PRO A 34 -18.06 1.17 -14.34
N GLY A 35 -18.62 1.74 -13.26
CA GLY A 35 -17.96 2.87 -12.61
C GLY A 35 -18.78 3.72 -11.67
N LEU A 36 -20.11 3.54 -11.59
CA LEU A 36 -20.90 4.17 -10.52
C LEU A 36 -20.86 3.30 -9.25
N GLY A 37 -19.65 2.91 -8.85
CA GLY A 37 -19.41 2.50 -7.47
C GLY A 37 -19.70 3.71 -6.58
N ALA A 38 -20.30 3.47 -5.41
CA ALA A 38 -20.58 4.53 -4.45
C ALA A 38 -19.38 5.48 -4.32
N PRO A 39 -19.58 6.81 -4.19
CA PRO A 39 -18.51 7.82 -4.15
C PRO A 39 -17.57 7.71 -2.93
N ASN A 40 -17.69 6.63 -2.14
CA ASN A 40 -16.83 6.37 -1.01
C ASN A 40 -15.57 5.63 -1.45
N LEU A 41 -14.43 6.17 -1.02
CA LEU A 41 -13.18 5.42 -0.96
C LEU A 41 -13.42 4.09 -0.25
N ALA A 42 -12.73 3.01 -0.67
CA ALA A 42 -12.78 1.71 -0.01
C ALA A 42 -12.41 1.76 1.50
N SER A 43 -11.83 2.87 1.97
CA SER A 43 -11.53 3.15 3.37
C SER A 43 -11.38 4.66 3.61
N THR A 44 -11.85 5.16 4.76
CA THR A 44 -11.83 6.59 5.13
C THR A 44 -10.60 6.97 5.98
N PRO A 45 -10.22 8.26 6.06
CA PRO A 45 -9.18 8.73 6.98
C PRO A 45 -9.45 8.32 8.44
N ALA A 46 -10.70 8.38 8.89
CA ALA A 46 -11.09 7.96 10.23
C ALA A 46 -10.81 6.47 10.48
N GLN A 47 -11.19 5.61 9.54
CA GLN A 47 -10.93 4.16 9.63
C GLN A 47 -9.42 3.84 9.62
N LYS A 48 -8.64 4.52 8.78
CA LYS A 48 -7.17 4.34 8.75
C LYS A 48 -6.52 4.80 10.07
N ARG A 49 -7.02 5.89 10.66
CA ARG A 49 -6.56 6.38 11.96
C ARG A 49 -6.88 5.39 13.08
N ALA A 50 -8.10 4.85 13.08
CA ALA A 50 -8.50 3.81 14.02
C ALA A 50 -7.61 2.57 13.90
N ALA A 51 -7.37 2.08 12.67
CA ALA A 51 -6.47 0.95 12.44
C ALA A 51 -5.03 1.21 12.93
N ALA A 52 -4.48 2.41 12.66
CA ALA A 52 -3.16 2.78 13.16
C ALA A 52 -3.11 2.80 14.70
N ASN A 53 -4.18 3.27 15.34
CA ASN A 53 -4.29 3.25 16.80
C ASN A 53 -4.38 1.83 17.35
N THR A 54 -5.16 0.94 16.73
CA THR A 54 -5.20 -0.48 17.11
C THR A 54 -3.84 -1.14 16.98
N ILE A 55 -3.09 -0.84 15.92
CA ILE A 55 -1.72 -1.36 15.78
C ILE A 55 -0.84 -0.89 16.94
N GLU A 56 -0.91 0.40 17.30
CA GLU A 56 -0.07 0.98 18.37
C GLU A 56 -0.43 0.49 19.77
N THR A 57 -1.72 0.44 20.07
CA THR A 57 -2.21 0.25 21.45
C THR A 57 -2.47 -1.20 21.79
N GLU A 58 -2.78 -2.04 20.80
CA GLU A 58 -3.13 -3.44 21.00
C GLU A 58 -2.10 -4.36 20.35
N LEU A 59 -1.91 -4.26 19.03
CA LEU A 59 -1.17 -5.29 18.30
C LEU A 59 0.32 -5.28 18.61
N GLN A 60 0.97 -4.12 18.58
CA GLN A 60 2.39 -3.99 18.93
C GLN A 60 2.72 -4.51 20.33
N PRO A 61 2.07 -4.02 21.41
CA PRO A 61 2.40 -4.48 22.77
C PRO A 61 2.04 -5.94 22.99
N ASN A 62 0.88 -6.42 22.50
CA ASN A 62 0.48 -7.81 22.67
C ASN A 62 1.38 -8.78 21.89
N THR A 63 1.80 -8.41 20.67
CA THR A 63 2.77 -9.18 19.88
C THR A 63 4.11 -9.27 20.60
N LYS A 64 4.61 -8.14 21.14
CA LYS A 64 5.85 -8.13 21.90
C LYS A 64 5.75 -9.04 23.14
N LYS A 65 4.68 -8.88 23.92
CA LYS A 65 4.43 -9.67 25.13
C LYS A 65 4.35 -11.17 24.85
N ALA A 66 3.65 -11.56 23.80
CA ALA A 66 3.57 -12.97 23.38
C ALA A 66 4.95 -13.50 22.94
N GLY A 67 5.73 -12.68 22.23
CA GLY A 67 7.11 -12.97 21.86
C GLY A 67 8.02 -13.23 23.07
N ASP A 68 7.99 -12.33 24.06
CA ASP A 68 8.80 -12.39 25.27
C ASP A 68 8.45 -13.60 26.18
N TRP A 69 7.17 -14.02 26.20
CA TRP A 69 6.74 -15.19 26.98
C TRP A 69 7.37 -16.50 26.48
N ALA A 70 7.42 -16.67 25.16
CA ALA A 70 8.05 -17.84 24.55
C ALA A 70 9.57 -17.87 24.81
N ASP A 71 10.22 -16.71 24.85
CA ASP A 71 11.66 -16.58 25.14
C ASP A 71 12.04 -17.10 26.54
N THR A 72 11.22 -16.77 27.55
CA THR A 72 11.42 -17.26 28.93
C THR A 72 11.32 -18.78 29.01
N SER A 73 10.31 -19.37 28.34
CA SER A 73 10.09 -20.82 28.34
C SER A 73 11.20 -21.56 27.58
N MET A 74 11.66 -21.00 26.45
CA MET A 74 12.76 -21.57 25.67
C MET A 74 14.09 -21.50 26.43
N THR A 75 14.38 -20.38 27.09
CA THR A 75 15.59 -20.23 27.92
C THR A 75 15.65 -21.30 29.02
N SER A 76 14.53 -21.51 29.74
CA SER A 76 14.46 -22.56 30.76
C SER A 76 14.69 -23.96 30.17
N ALA A 77 14.13 -24.25 29.00
CA ALA A 77 14.32 -25.54 28.33
C ALA A 77 15.78 -25.73 27.87
N VAL A 78 16.40 -24.70 27.28
CA VAL A 78 17.81 -24.71 26.86
C VAL A 78 18.73 -25.02 28.05
N SER A 79 18.48 -24.40 29.21
CA SER A 79 19.24 -24.69 30.44
C SER A 79 19.04 -26.12 30.93
N ALA A 80 17.81 -26.64 30.91
CA ALA A 80 17.50 -28.00 31.34
C ALA A 80 18.17 -29.09 30.47
N PHE A 81 18.35 -28.81 29.17
CA PHE A 81 19.02 -29.73 28.24
C PHE A 81 20.53 -29.44 28.07
N SER A 82 21.14 -28.66 28.95
CA SER A 82 22.56 -28.30 28.85
C SER A 82 23.46 -29.53 28.74
N GLY A 83 24.40 -29.50 27.78
CA GLY A 83 25.28 -30.63 27.47
C GLY A 83 24.72 -31.63 26.45
N TRP A 84 23.45 -31.51 26.07
CA TRP A 84 22.80 -32.34 25.06
C TRP A 84 22.71 -31.62 23.72
N ALA A 85 22.74 -32.36 22.61
CA ALA A 85 22.54 -31.80 21.27
C ALA A 85 21.20 -31.04 21.13
N THR A 86 20.17 -31.46 21.89
CA THR A 86 18.87 -30.80 21.97
C THR A 86 18.96 -29.33 22.41
N ALA A 87 19.84 -28.99 23.36
CA ALA A 87 20.01 -27.60 23.77
C ALA A 87 20.54 -26.71 22.63
N THR A 88 21.44 -27.23 21.79
CA THR A 88 21.90 -26.50 20.60
C THR A 88 20.77 -26.28 19.61
N GLY A 89 19.95 -27.31 19.34
CA GLY A 89 18.75 -27.17 18.50
C GLY A 89 17.77 -26.14 19.04
N LEU A 90 17.48 -26.17 20.34
CA LEU A 90 16.60 -25.21 21.01
C LEU A 90 17.13 -23.77 20.93
N LYS A 91 18.44 -23.54 21.08
CA LYS A 91 19.05 -22.19 20.90
C LYS A 91 18.83 -21.64 19.49
N THR A 92 18.95 -22.50 18.47
CA THR A 92 18.69 -22.10 17.08
C THR A 92 17.23 -21.71 16.88
N VAL A 93 16.29 -22.48 17.45
CA VAL A 93 14.86 -22.18 17.42
C VAL A 93 14.57 -20.87 18.14
N GLN A 94 15.14 -20.66 19.33
CA GLN A 94 15.00 -19.42 20.10
C GLN A 94 15.48 -18.20 19.32
N THR A 95 16.68 -18.26 18.74
CA THR A 95 17.24 -17.18 17.91
C THR A 95 16.33 -16.87 16.70
N THR A 96 15.79 -17.92 16.08
CA THR A 96 14.88 -17.77 14.93
C THR A 96 13.57 -17.11 15.36
N TRP A 97 13.00 -17.53 16.48
CA TRP A 97 11.80 -16.96 17.07
C TRP A 97 11.96 -15.47 17.38
N GLU A 98 13.04 -15.09 18.07
CA GLU A 98 13.34 -13.68 18.37
C GLU A 98 13.43 -12.83 17.09
N SER A 99 14.09 -13.34 16.06
CA SER A 99 14.19 -12.68 14.75
C SER A 99 12.83 -12.50 14.08
N GLN A 100 11.95 -13.50 14.15
CA GLN A 100 10.60 -13.44 13.62
C GLN A 100 9.73 -12.43 14.38
N VAL A 101 9.77 -12.44 15.72
CA VAL A 101 9.06 -11.46 16.56
C VAL A 101 9.52 -10.04 16.24
N LYS A 102 10.84 -9.82 16.16
CA LYS A 102 11.41 -8.51 15.79
C LYS A 102 10.95 -8.04 14.41
N THR A 103 10.96 -8.95 13.43
CA THR A 103 10.48 -8.66 12.07
C THR A 103 9.01 -8.26 12.06
N LEU A 104 8.17 -8.99 12.79
CA LEU A 104 6.73 -8.72 12.87
C LEU A 104 6.45 -7.37 13.55
N VAL A 105 7.09 -7.08 14.68
CA VAL A 105 6.96 -5.79 15.38
C VAL A 105 7.43 -4.63 14.49
N GLY A 106 8.53 -4.83 13.75
CA GLY A 106 9.01 -3.86 12.76
C GLY A 106 7.98 -3.60 11.66
N ARG A 107 7.38 -4.66 11.11
CA ARG A 107 6.34 -4.55 10.07
C ARG A 107 5.11 -3.79 10.58
N LEU A 108 4.63 -4.11 11.78
CA LEU A 108 3.53 -3.38 12.42
C LEU A 108 3.86 -1.88 12.57
N ASN A 109 5.10 -1.54 12.90
CA ASN A 109 5.50 -0.13 13.02
C ASN A 109 5.47 0.59 11.66
N THR A 110 5.97 -0.06 10.61
CA THR A 110 5.91 0.45 9.24
C THR A 110 4.47 0.63 8.77
N GLU A 111 3.61 -0.37 8.98
CA GLU A 111 2.18 -0.32 8.61
C GLU A 111 1.44 0.81 9.34
N LYS A 112 1.68 0.98 10.65
CA LYS A 112 1.16 2.12 11.43
C LYS A 112 1.58 3.46 10.82
N GLY A 113 2.86 3.60 10.49
CA GLY A 113 3.40 4.81 9.85
C GLY A 113 2.75 5.10 8.50
N ALA A 114 2.61 4.08 7.66
CA ALA A 114 1.97 4.19 6.34
C ALA A 114 0.49 4.59 6.45
N LEU A 115 -0.25 4.03 7.41
CA LEU A 115 -1.64 4.41 7.66
C LEU A 115 -1.75 5.89 8.09
N ARG A 116 -0.90 6.35 9.02
CA ARG A 116 -0.87 7.75 9.46
C ARG A 116 -0.51 8.72 8.34
N SER A 117 0.45 8.34 7.50
CA SER A 117 0.83 9.12 6.31
C SER A 117 -0.34 9.24 5.33
N THR A 118 -1.02 8.12 5.05
CA THR A 118 -2.18 8.10 4.15
C THR A 118 -3.32 9.00 4.66
N VAL A 119 -3.57 9.01 5.98
CA VAL A 119 -4.57 9.91 6.59
C VAL A 119 -4.24 11.37 6.30
N THR A 120 -2.97 11.75 6.42
CA THR A 120 -2.49 13.11 6.16
C THR A 120 -2.68 13.49 4.69
N ILE A 121 -2.29 12.60 3.76
CA ILE A 121 -2.42 12.82 2.31
C ILE A 121 -3.89 13.02 1.91
N LEU A 122 -4.78 12.14 2.38
CA LEU A 122 -6.20 12.23 2.06
C LEU A 122 -6.83 13.51 2.60
N THR A 123 -6.50 13.87 3.85
CA THR A 123 -7.02 15.10 4.47
C THR A 123 -6.55 16.35 3.74
N GLN A 124 -5.28 16.41 3.33
CA GLN A 124 -4.75 17.54 2.56
C GLN A 124 -5.42 17.64 1.19
N THR A 125 -5.56 16.51 0.49
CA THR A 125 -6.24 16.44 -0.82
C THR A 125 -7.67 16.96 -0.72
N ASP A 126 -8.40 16.59 0.34
CA ASP A 126 -9.77 17.05 0.57
C ASP A 126 -9.84 18.57 0.82
N VAL A 127 -8.89 19.13 1.58
CA VAL A 127 -8.79 20.58 1.83
C VAL A 127 -8.47 21.34 0.54
N ASP A 128 -7.47 20.89 -0.23
CA ASP A 128 -7.05 21.52 -1.48
C ASP A 128 -8.18 21.50 -2.52
N ARG A 129 -8.89 20.37 -2.61
CA ARG A 129 -10.03 20.22 -3.51
C ARG A 129 -11.19 21.11 -3.10
N ARG A 130 -11.48 21.23 -1.80
CA ARG A 130 -12.47 22.19 -1.30
C ARG A 130 -12.10 23.62 -1.65
N GLY A 131 -10.84 24.01 -1.44
CA GLY A 131 -10.35 25.34 -1.78
C GLY A 131 -10.54 25.67 -3.26
N THR A 132 -10.18 24.72 -4.12
CA THR A 132 -10.38 24.83 -5.57
C THR A 132 -11.85 25.02 -5.93
N ILE A 133 -12.75 24.19 -5.38
CA ILE A 133 -14.19 24.26 -5.66
C ILE A 133 -14.78 25.58 -5.17
N SER A 134 -14.42 26.03 -3.97
CA SER A 134 -14.91 27.31 -3.42
C SER A 134 -14.41 28.54 -4.16
N GLY A 135 -13.28 28.42 -4.87
CA GLY A 135 -12.71 29.49 -5.70
C GLY A 135 -13.35 29.59 -7.09
N ILE A 136 -14.18 28.64 -7.50
CA ILE A 136 -14.89 28.71 -8.77
C ILE A 136 -16.08 29.68 -8.60
N PRO A 137 -16.13 30.80 -9.32
CA PRO A 137 -17.24 31.75 -9.22
C PRO A 137 -18.56 31.07 -9.59
N SER A 138 -19.57 31.25 -8.75
CA SER A 138 -20.92 30.75 -8.98
C SER A 138 -21.60 31.57 -10.08
N ASN A 139 -21.98 30.92 -11.18
CA ASN A 139 -22.78 31.57 -12.22
C ASN A 139 -24.28 31.58 -11.91
N PHE A 140 -24.70 31.00 -10.78
CA PHE A 140 -26.10 30.92 -10.37
C PHE A 140 -26.67 32.24 -9.83
N GLU A 141 -25.83 33.25 -9.60
CA GLU A 141 -26.28 34.60 -9.20
C GLU A 141 -26.62 35.51 -10.40
N LYS A 142 -26.43 35.03 -11.64
CA LYS A 142 -26.67 35.80 -12.88
C LYS A 142 -28.03 35.53 -13.54
N TYR A 143 -28.91 34.75 -12.91
CA TYR A 143 -30.29 34.48 -13.33
C TYR A 143 -31.24 34.66 -12.15
#